data_AF-A0A5C6G259-F1
#
_entry.id   AF-A0A5C6G259-F1
#
_cell.length_a   1.000
_cell.length_b   1.000
_cell.length_c   1.000
_cell.angle_alpha   90.00
_cell.angle_beta   90.00
_cell.angle_gamma   90.00
#
_symmetry.space_group_name_H-M   'P 1'
#
loop_
_entity.id
_entity.type
_entity.pdbx_description
1 polymer ?
#
loop_
_entity_poly.entity_id
_entity_poly.type
_entity_poly.pdbx_seq_one_letter_code
_entity_poly.pdbx_strand_id
1 'polypeptide(L)' 'MLVLSRVPDETIVIGEGDNAITIKLLSCRKTGRVRIGISAPRELRVLRGELTPRGDDSMPAEGPGHVVA' A
#
# COMPACT_ATOMS: atom_id res chain seq x y z
N MET A 1 -1.66 -4.93 14.78
CA MET A 1 -0.51 -5.13 13.87
C MET A 1 -0.11 -6.59 13.92
N LEU A 2 -0.15 -7.30 12.79
CA LEU A 2 0.23 -8.71 12.68
C LEU A 2 1.64 -8.79 12.05
N VAL A 3 2.51 -9.63 12.59
CA VAL A 3 3.89 -9.80 12.11
C VAL A 3 4.11 -11.25 11.70
N LEU A 4 4.56 -11.47 10.47
CA LEU A 4 4.83 -12.79 9.90
C LEU A 4 6.25 -12.79 9.31
N SER A 5 6.97 -13.91 9.49
CA SER A 5 8.30 -14.10 8.90
C SER A 5 8.21 -14.91 7.62
N ARG A 6 8.94 -14.51 6.58
CA ARG A 6 8.99 -15.20 5.29
C ARG A 6 10.42 -15.36 4.78
N VAL A 7 10.71 -16.45 4.08
CA VAL A 7 11.95 -16.65 3.30
C VAL A 7 11.68 -16.49 1.79
N PRO A 8 12.70 -16.37 0.93
CA PRO A 8 12.48 -16.21 -0.50
C PRO A 8 11.59 -17.32 -1.07
N ASP A 9 10.78 -16.95 -2.05
CA ASP A 9 9.73 -17.75 -2.68
C ASP A 9 8.48 -18.04 -1.84
N GLU A 10 8.48 -17.72 -0.55
CA GLU A 10 7.27 -17.79 0.25
C GLU A 10 6.32 -16.62 -0.02
N THR A 11 5.05 -16.89 0.27
CA THR A 11 3.94 -16.01 -0.09
C THR A 11 3.01 -15.81 1.11
N ILE A 12 2.46 -14.60 1.21
CA ILE A 12 1.38 -14.24 2.12
C ILE A 12 0.14 -13.97 1.26
N VAL A 13 -0.99 -14.56 1.63
CA VAL A 13 -2.29 -14.31 1.00
C VAL A 13 -3.16 -13.55 1.99
N ILE A 14 -3.78 -12.48 1.52
CA ILE A 14 -4.70 -11.64 2.29
C ILE A 14 -6.04 -11.62 1.55
N GLY A 15 -7.12 -11.99 2.24
CA GLY A 15 -8.45 -12.14 1.63
C GLY A 15 -8.62 -13.48 0.92
N GLU A 16 -9.72 -13.60 0.18
CA GLU A 16 -10.16 -14.83 -0.49
C GLU A 16 -10.78 -14.51 -1.86
N GLY A 17 -10.85 -15.51 -2.75
CA GLY A 17 -11.48 -15.38 -4.07
C GLY A 17 -10.84 -14.31 -4.96
N ASP A 18 -11.67 -13.62 -5.75
CA ASP A 18 -11.24 -12.61 -6.73
C ASP A 18 -10.63 -11.36 -6.10
N ASN A 19 -10.86 -11.13 -4.80
CA ASN A 19 -10.33 -9.99 -4.06
C ASN A 19 -9.00 -10.30 -3.34
N ALA A 20 -8.46 -11.50 -3.50
CA ALA A 20 -7.25 -11.93 -2.80
C ALA A 20 -6.02 -11.13 -3.25
N ILE A 21 -5.23 -10.66 -2.27
CA ILE A 21 -3.94 -10.01 -2.48
C ILE A 21 -2.85 -11.01 -2.13
N THR A 22 -1.90 -11.18 -3.05
CA THR A 22 -0.78 -12.11 -2.88
C THR A 22 0.52 -11.32 -2.81
N ILE A 23 1.25 -11.46 -1.70
CA ILE A 23 2.55 -10.83 -1.46
C ILE A 23 3.61 -11.92 -1.47
N LYS A 24 4.51 -11.91 -2.46
CA LYS A 24 5.60 -12.89 -2.60
C LYS A 24 6.95 -12.27 -2.27
N LEU A 25 7.73 -12.93 -1.42
CA LEU A 25 9.12 -12.54 -1.19
C LEU A 25 9.99 -13.05 -2.34
N LEU A 26 10.48 -12.16 -3.20
CA LEU A 26 11.25 -12.56 -4.38
C LEU A 26 12.74 -12.72 -4.08
N SER A 27 13.32 -11.82 -3.29
CA SER A 27 14.73 -11.93 -2.88
C SER A 27 15.10 -10.97 -1.77
N CYS A 28 16.04 -11.37 -0.92
CA CYS A 28 16.71 -10.49 0.05
C CYS A 28 18.13 -10.20 -0.43
N ARG A 29 18.47 -8.93 -0.65
CA ARG A 29 19.82 -8.51 -1.06
C ARG A 29 20.68 -8.29 0.19
N LYS A 30 21.99 -8.51 0.07
CA LYS A 30 22.97 -8.26 1.16
C LYS A 30 22.96 -6.82 1.66
N THR A 31 22.52 -5.87 0.84
CA THR A 31 22.41 -4.43 1.19
C THR A 31 21.16 -4.11 2.01
N GLY A 32 20.40 -5.10 2.49
CA GLY A 32 19.13 -4.90 3.21
C GLY A 32 17.93 -4.57 2.31
N ARG A 33 18.11 -4.45 0.99
CA ARG A 33 17.00 -4.25 0.05
C ARG A 33 16.27 -5.56 -0.19
N VAL A 34 14.94 -5.54 -0.08
CA VAL A 34 14.08 -6.69 -0.32
C VAL A 34 13.28 -6.45 -1.60
N ARG A 35 13.23 -7.45 -2.48
CA ARG A 35 12.36 -7.43 -3.66
C ARG A 35 11.09 -8.20 -3.31
N ILE A 36 9.95 -7.53 -3.44
CA ILE A 36 8.63 -8.07 -3.13
C ILE A 36 7.81 -8.01 -4.42
N GLY A 37 7.12 -9.10 -4.74
CA GLY A 37 6.09 -9.15 -5.76
C GLY A 37 4.72 -8.98 -5.11
N ILE A 38 3.86 -8.16 -5.70
CA ILE A 38 2.48 -7.97 -5.23
C ILE A 38 1.57 -8.26 -6.41
N SER A 39 0.67 -9.23 -6.25
CA SER A 39 -0.44 -9.49 -7.15
C SER A 39 -1.72 -9.07 -6.45
N ALA A 40 -2.49 -8.22 -7.10
CA ALA A 40 -3.74 -7.69 -6.59
C ALA A 40 -4.72 -7.46 -7.75
N PRO A 41 -6.03 -7.35 -7.46
CA PRO A 41 -7.03 -6.95 -8.45
C PRO A 41 -6.69 -5.59 -9.09
N ARG A 42 -7.16 -5.36 -10.32
CA ARG A 42 -6.77 -4.17 -11.12
C ARG A 42 -7.34 -2.87 -10.55
N GLU A 43 -8.49 -2.96 -9.93
CA GLU A 43 -9.20 -1.89 -9.24
C GLU A 43 -8.48 -1.45 -7.95
N LEU A 44 -7.61 -2.30 -7.38
CA LEU A 44 -6.87 -1.99 -6.17
C LEU A 44 -5.56 -1.26 -6.50
N ARG A 45 -5.41 -0.05 -5.96
CA ARG A 45 -4.17 0.71 -6.06
C ARG A 45 -3.13 0.19 -5.07
N VAL A 46 -1.97 -0.23 -5.60
CA VAL A 46 -0.80 -0.60 -4.80
C VAL A 46 0.22 0.52 -4.89
N LEU A 47 0.51 1.17 -3.77
CA LEU A 47 1.48 2.27 -3.68
C LEU A 47 2.62 1.91 -2.74
N ARG A 48 3.78 2.53 -2.95
CA ARG A 48 4.87 2.47 -1.98
C ARG A 48 4.48 3.36 -0.78
N GLY A 49 4.79 2.93 0.43
CA GLY A 49 4.29 3.58 1.66
C GLY A 49 4.74 5.04 1.84
N GLU A 50 5.83 5.44 1.18
CA GLU A 50 6.27 6.83 1.17
C GLU A 50 5.52 7.74 0.17
N LEU A 51 4.72 7.15 -0.74
CA LEU A 51 3.95 7.92 -1.71
C LEU A 51 2.61 8.32 -1.09
N THR A 52 2.31 9.61 -1.08
CA THR A 52 0.98 10.10 -0.73
C THR A 52 -0.03 9.60 -1.75
N PRO A 53 -1.21 9.09 -1.33
CA PRO A 53 -2.29 8.81 -2.25
C PRO A 53 -2.67 10.12 -2.95
N ARG A 54 -2.36 10.23 -4.25
CA ARG A 54 -2.88 11.33 -5.07
C ARG A 54 -4.41 11.18 -5.05
N GLY A 55 -5.08 12.01 -4.25
CA GLY A 55 -6.50 11.87 -3.92
C GLY A 55 -6.94 12.53 -2.60
N ASP A 56 -6.06 12.71 -1.61
CA ASP A 56 -6.39 13.41 -0.34
C ASP A 56 -6.05 14.91 -0.39
N ASP A 57 -6.13 15.52 -1.59
CA ASP A 57 -6.42 16.96 -1.73
C ASP A 57 -7.95 17.18 -1.66
N SER A 58 -8.67 16.38 -0.86
CA SER A 58 -10.06 16.64 -0.54
C SER A 58 -10.12 17.79 0.47
N MET A 59 -10.06 19.00 -0.09
CA MET A 59 -10.43 20.31 0.44
C MET A 59 -9.72 20.78 1.74
N PRO A 60 -9.03 21.95 1.74
CA PRO A 60 -8.83 22.65 3.01
C PRO A 60 -10.21 22.96 3.60
N ALA A 61 -10.38 22.67 4.89
CA ALA A 61 -11.57 23.01 5.64
C ALA A 61 -11.97 24.48 5.36
N GLU A 62 -13.21 24.71 4.96
CA GLU A 62 -13.76 26.06 4.87
C GLU A 62 -13.60 26.74 6.24
N GLY A 63 -12.71 27.73 6.32
CA GLY A 63 -12.64 28.66 7.44
C GLY A 63 -13.83 29.63 7.40
N PRO A 64 -14.27 30.17 8.55
CA PRO A 64 -15.49 30.97 8.63
C PRO A 64 -15.32 32.25 7.83
N GLY A 65 -16.39 32.62 7.11
CA GLY A 65 -16.45 33.77 6.21
C GLY A 65 -15.96 35.06 6.87
N HIS A 66 -14.96 35.69 6.25
CA HIS A 66 -14.64 37.08 6.48
C HIS A 66 -15.60 37.92 5.64
N VAL A 67 -16.69 38.40 6.25
CA VAL A 67 -17.53 39.44 5.67
C VAL A 67 -16.76 40.74 5.80
N VAL A 68 -16.23 41.24 4.69
CA VAL A 68 -15.69 42.60 4.61
C VAL A 68 -16.87 43.52 4.32
N ALA A 69 -17.20 44.39 5.28
CA ALA A 69 -18.05 45.55 5.10
C ALA A 69 -17.17 46.79 4.85
#